data_AF-A0A852I5V1-F1
#
_entry.id   AF-A0A852I5V1-F1
#
_cell.length_a   1.000
_cell.length_b   1.000
_cell.length_c   1.000
_cell.angle_alpha   90.00
_cell.angle_beta   90.00
_cell.angle_gamma   90.00
#
_symmetry.space_group_name_H-M   'P 1'
#
loop_
_entity.id
_entity.type
_entity.pdbx_description
1 polymer ?
#
loop_
_entity_poly.entity_id
_entity_poly.type
_entity_poly.pdbx_seq_one_letter_code
_entity_poly.pdbx_strand_id
1 'polypeptide(L)'
;VLGGFSMGGGMAMHLAYRFHQDLAGVFALSSFLNKDSAVYQALKRNESALPELFQCHGTADELVLYSWGEETNKMLRSLGVSASLHTFPNLNHELNRTEIEKLKSWIVKKLPVEAPKAN
;
A
#
# COMPACT_ATOMS: atom_id res chain seq x y z
N VAL A 1 4.63 -10.00 3.26
CA VAL A 1 3.75 -8.91 2.77
C VAL A 1 2.77 -8.56 3.87
N LEU A 2 2.50 -7.28 4.11
CA LEU A 2 1.52 -6.81 5.10
C LEU A 2 0.56 -5.84 4.42
N GLY A 3 -0.73 -5.86 4.77
CA GLY A 3 -1.67 -4.91 4.21
C GLY A 3 -3.07 -5.04 4.78
N GLY A 4 -3.96 -4.15 4.35
CA GLY A 4 -5.34 -4.16 4.79
C GLY A 4 -6.23 -3.18 4.03
N PHE A 5 -7.51 -3.26 4.34
CA PHE A 5 -8.55 -2.37 3.84
C PHE A 5 -8.84 -1.26 4.86
N SER A 6 -9.04 -0.04 4.37
CA SER A 6 -9.38 1.14 5.18
C SER A 6 -8.40 1.35 6.34
N MET A 7 -8.88 1.33 7.58
CA MET A 7 -8.03 1.42 8.77
C MET A 7 -6.88 0.38 8.78
N GLY A 8 -7.11 -0.82 8.24
CA GLY A 8 -6.10 -1.86 8.14
C GLY A 8 -4.93 -1.50 7.22
N GLY A 9 -5.19 -0.80 6.11
CA GLY A 9 -4.12 -0.33 5.21
C GLY A 9 -3.32 0.81 5.82
N GLY A 10 -3.99 1.74 6.53
CA GLY A 10 -3.34 2.75 7.36
C GLY A 10 -2.39 2.12 8.39
N MET A 11 -2.89 1.13 9.14
CA MET A 11 -2.10 0.39 10.13
C MET A 11 -0.91 -0.35 9.49
N ALA A 12 -1.10 -0.98 8.33
CA ALA A 12 -0.04 -1.68 7.62
C ALA A 12 1.11 -0.73 7.21
N MET A 13 0.78 0.46 6.70
CA MET A 13 1.79 1.50 6.39
C MET A 13 2.54 1.96 7.63
N HIS A 14 1.85 2.12 8.77
CA HIS A 14 2.49 2.45 10.04
C HIS A 14 3.47 1.38 10.51
N LEU A 15 3.11 0.10 10.40
CA LEU A 15 3.96 -1.01 10.82
C LEU A 15 5.19 -1.15 9.90
N ALA A 16 4.97 -1.18 8.59
CA ALA A 16 6.04 -1.41 7.63
C ALA A 16 7.07 -0.26 7.61
N TYR A 17 6.63 0.98 7.45
CA TYR A 17 7.57 2.09 7.21
C TYR A 17 8.26 2.61 8.47
N ARG A 18 7.79 2.21 9.66
CA ARG A 18 8.39 2.64 10.93
C ARG A 18 9.14 1.52 11.64
N PHE A 19 8.75 0.26 11.46
CA PHE A 19 9.24 -0.85 12.30
C PHE A 19 9.70 -2.08 11.51
N HIS A 20 9.11 -2.37 10.34
CA HIS A 20 9.35 -3.61 9.59
C HIS A 20 9.62 -3.33 8.10
N GLN A 21 10.77 -2.72 7.82
CA GLN A 21 11.15 -2.33 6.45
C GLN A 21 11.73 -3.49 5.63
N ASP A 22 12.00 -4.62 6.28
CA ASP A 22 12.44 -5.90 5.72
C ASP A 22 11.29 -6.70 5.06
N LEU A 23 10.05 -6.22 5.14
CA LEU A 23 8.91 -6.85 4.48
C LEU A 23 9.06 -6.85 2.96
N ALA A 24 8.57 -7.92 2.31
CA ALA A 24 8.57 -8.01 0.85
C ALA A 24 7.71 -6.93 0.14
N GLY A 25 6.77 -6.31 0.84
CA GLY A 25 5.87 -5.29 0.31
C GLY A 25 4.70 -4.98 1.24
N VAL A 26 4.08 -3.84 0.99
CA VAL A 26 2.89 -3.32 1.67
C VAL A 26 1.74 -3.19 0.68
N PHE A 27 0.51 -3.52 1.07
CA PHE A 27 -0.66 -3.11 0.30
C PHE A 27 -1.68 -2.35 1.15
N ALA A 28 -2.38 -1.40 0.52
CA ALA A 28 -3.38 -0.57 1.18
C ALA A 28 -4.58 -0.35 0.25
N LEU A 29 -5.76 -0.79 0.67
CA LEU A 29 -7.00 -0.70 -0.12
C LEU A 29 -7.91 0.35 0.53
N SER A 30 -8.37 1.34 -0.23
CA SER A 30 -9.20 2.45 0.24
C SER A 30 -8.71 3.08 1.55
N SER A 31 -7.42 3.43 1.60
CA SER A 31 -6.69 3.84 2.81
C SER A 31 -5.93 5.14 2.60
N PHE A 32 -5.57 5.80 3.70
CA PHE A 32 -4.80 7.04 3.68
C PHE A 32 -3.92 7.18 4.95
N LEU A 33 -3.02 8.16 4.94
CA LEU A 33 -2.29 8.65 6.10
C LEU A 33 -2.65 10.11 6.36
N ASN A 34 -2.67 10.50 7.63
CA ASN A 34 -2.85 11.91 8.00
C ASN A 34 -1.64 12.75 7.59
N LYS A 35 -1.86 14.04 7.32
CA LYS A 35 -0.84 14.99 6.81
C LYS A 35 0.46 14.99 7.63
N ASP A 36 0.36 14.95 8.96
CA ASP A 36 1.51 14.93 9.87
C ASP A 36 1.85 13.53 10.38
N SER A 37 1.55 12.49 9.59
CA SER A 37 1.79 11.11 10.00
C SER A 37 3.25 10.87 10.40
N ALA A 38 3.42 10.16 11.52
CA ALA A 38 4.72 9.68 11.99
C ALA A 38 5.44 8.79 10.96
N VAL A 39 4.71 8.22 9.99
CA VAL A 39 5.30 7.49 8.85
C VAL A 39 6.20 8.42 8.03
N TYR A 40 5.72 9.62 7.67
CA TYR A 40 6.50 10.56 6.86
C TYR A 40 7.77 11.01 7.60
N GLN A 41 7.67 11.25 8.90
CA GLN A 41 8.82 11.64 9.72
C GLN A 41 9.85 10.51 9.88
N ALA A 42 9.39 9.25 9.93
CA ALA A 42 10.29 8.11 9.96
C ALA A 42 11.05 7.94 8.64
N LEU A 43 10.35 8.08 7.50
CA LEU A 43 10.95 7.94 6.18
C LEU A 43 11.98 9.03 5.85
N LYS A 44 11.80 10.28 6.31
CA LYS A 44 12.78 11.36 6.12
C LYS A 44 14.16 11.07 6.71
N ARG A 45 14.25 10.19 7.71
CA ARG A 45 15.50 9.82 8.39
C ARG A 45 16.05 8.48 7.93
N ASN A 46 15.44 7.87 6.93
CA ASN A 46 15.74 6.50 6.55
C ASN A 46 16.54 6.41 5.26
N GLU A 47 17.59 5.61 5.30
CA GLU A 47 18.47 5.31 4.16
C GLU A 47 18.35 3.85 3.71
N SER A 48 17.55 3.04 4.41
CA SER A 48 17.34 1.63 4.11
C SER A 48 16.44 1.42 2.89
N ALA A 49 16.58 0.27 2.25
CA ALA A 49 15.61 -0.18 1.26
C ALA A 49 14.21 -0.27 1.87
N LEU A 50 13.21 0.26 1.15
CA LEU A 50 11.83 0.34 1.62
C LEU A 50 10.94 -0.69 0.92
N PRO A 51 9.96 -1.27 1.63
CA PRO A 51 9.01 -2.18 1.01
C PRO A 51 8.11 -1.42 0.02
N GLU A 52 7.95 -1.99 -1.18
CA GLU A 52 7.07 -1.43 -2.22
C GLU A 52 5.62 -1.33 -1.72
N LEU A 53 4.94 -0.23 -2.02
CA LEU A 53 3.52 -0.03 -1.75
C LEU A 53 2.67 -0.37 -2.98
N PHE A 54 1.69 -1.25 -2.80
CA PHE A 54 0.57 -1.43 -3.73
C PHE A 54 -0.68 -0.78 -3.15
N GLN A 55 -1.12 0.33 -3.72
CA GLN A 55 -2.32 1.04 -3.24
C GLN A 55 -3.46 0.92 -4.26
N CYS A 56 -4.67 0.70 -3.76
CA CYS A 56 -5.90 0.74 -4.54
C CYS A 56 -6.91 1.70 -3.92
N HIS A 57 -7.70 2.37 -4.76
CA HIS A 57 -8.73 3.30 -4.28
C HIS A 57 -9.90 3.42 -5.25
N GLY A 58 -11.13 3.45 -4.74
CA GLY A 58 -12.32 3.79 -5.50
C GLY A 58 -12.45 5.31 -5.70
N THR A 59 -12.68 5.78 -6.93
CA THR A 59 -12.77 7.24 -7.17
C THR A 59 -14.11 7.84 -6.71
N ALA A 60 -15.10 7.01 -6.37
CA ALA A 60 -16.38 7.41 -5.82
C ALA A 60 -16.45 7.18 -4.29
N ASP A 61 -15.32 6.90 -3.63
CA ASP A 61 -15.28 6.72 -2.18
C ASP A 61 -15.55 8.06 -1.45
N GLU A 62 -16.70 8.12 -0.76
CA GLU A 62 -17.14 9.27 0.03
C GLU A 62 -16.74 9.19 1.52
N LEU A 63 -16.23 8.04 1.98
CA LEU A 63 -15.80 7.84 3.38
C LEU A 63 -14.31 8.11 3.55
N VAL A 64 -13.51 7.54 2.66
CA VAL A 64 -12.08 7.81 2.54
C VAL A 64 -11.88 8.44 1.18
N LEU A 65 -11.89 9.78 1.13
CA LEU A 65 -11.83 10.50 -0.13
C LEU A 65 -10.61 10.07 -0.97
N TYR A 66 -10.83 9.83 -2.27
CA TYR A 66 -9.76 9.48 -3.22
C TYR A 66 -8.57 10.44 -3.12
N SER A 67 -8.83 11.73 -2.95
CA SER A 67 -7.78 12.75 -2.79
C SER A 67 -6.83 12.47 -1.62
N TRP A 68 -7.31 11.89 -0.52
CA TRP A 68 -6.47 11.53 0.62
C TRP A 68 -5.57 10.34 0.31
N GLY A 69 -6.11 9.34 -0.40
CA GLY A 69 -5.33 8.21 -0.90
C GLY A 69 -4.25 8.66 -1.89
N GLU A 70 -4.59 9.56 -2.81
CA GLU A 70 -3.67 10.14 -3.79
C GLU A 70 -2.57 10.98 -3.13
N GLU A 71 -2.93 11.85 -2.19
CA GLU A 71 -1.97 12.65 -1.40
C GLU A 71 -1.02 11.72 -0.63
N THR A 72 -1.55 10.66 -0.01
CA THR A 72 -0.75 9.65 0.67
C THR A 72 0.27 9.00 -0.27
N ASN A 73 -0.15 8.59 -1.47
CA ASN A 73 0.72 7.98 -2.46
C ASN A 73 1.84 8.94 -2.91
N LYS A 74 1.48 10.17 -3.24
CA LYS A 74 2.42 11.22 -3.67
C LYS A 74 3.46 11.50 -2.59
N MET A 75 3.04 11.63 -1.33
CA MET A 75 3.94 11.86 -0.21
C MET A 75 4.90 10.69 0.00
N LEU A 76 4.41 9.44 -0.02
CA LEU A 76 5.27 8.26 0.14
C LEU A 76 6.28 8.14 -1.01
N ARG A 77 5.87 8.41 -2.26
CA ARG A 77 6.78 8.46 -3.42
C ARG A 77 7.87 9.52 -3.26
N SER A 78 7.49 10.71 -2.79
CA SER A 78 8.45 11.81 -2.57
C SER A 78 9.50 11.48 -1.51
N LEU A 79 9.20 10.52 -0.63
CA LEU A 79 10.07 10.04 0.44
C LEU A 79 10.79 8.73 0.09
N GLY A 80 10.82 8.35 -1.20
CA GLY A 80 11.61 7.22 -1.69
C GLY A 80 10.90 5.86 -1.71
N VAL A 81 9.62 5.79 -1.31
CA VAL A 81 8.85 4.53 -1.43
C VAL A 81 8.52 4.30 -2.91
N SER A 82 8.89 3.13 -3.44
CA SER A 82 8.31 2.64 -4.70
C SER A 82 6.83 2.32 -4.44
N ALA A 83 5.92 3.19 -4.89
CA ALA A 83 4.49 3.03 -4.65
C ALA A 83 3.71 3.00 -5.95
N SER A 84 2.68 2.17 -6.09
CA SER A 84 1.68 2.26 -7.16
C SER A 84 0.34 2.71 -6.60
N LEU A 85 -0.47 3.39 -7.42
CA LEU A 85 -1.86 3.72 -7.11
C LEU A 85 -2.74 3.23 -8.26
N HIS A 86 -3.63 2.31 -7.96
CA HIS A 86 -4.61 1.77 -8.89
C HIS A 86 -5.99 2.30 -8.53
N THR A 87 -6.66 2.92 -9.50
CA THR A 87 -7.96 3.55 -9.28
C THR A 87 -9.08 2.79 -9.94
N PHE A 88 -10.25 2.82 -9.31
CA PHE A 88 -11.45 2.13 -9.79
C PHE A 88 -12.60 3.13 -9.90
N PRO A 89 -12.99 3.51 -11.14
CA PRO A 89 -14.14 4.38 -11.36
C PRO A 89 -15.42 3.79 -10.79
N ASN A 90 -16.28 4.63 -10.21
CA ASN A 90 -17.58 4.28 -9.63
C ASN A 90 -17.53 3.28 -8.44
N LEU A 91 -16.33 2.92 -7.97
CA LEU A 91 -16.17 2.13 -6.76
C LEU A 91 -16.22 3.06 -5.54
N ASN A 92 -17.06 2.72 -4.57
CA ASN A 92 -17.18 3.43 -3.30
C ASN A 92 -16.18 2.87 -2.27
N HIS A 93 -16.51 2.92 -0.99
CA HIS A 93 -15.72 2.33 0.09
C HIS A 93 -15.94 0.81 0.22
N GLU A 94 -15.55 0.05 -0.81
CA GLU A 94 -15.76 -1.39 -0.88
C GLU A 94 -14.67 -2.09 -1.68
N LEU A 95 -14.69 -3.43 -1.67
CA LEU A 95 -13.78 -4.24 -2.47
C LEU A 95 -14.48 -4.70 -3.74
N ASN A 96 -13.75 -4.77 -4.86
CA ASN A 96 -14.26 -5.40 -6.09
C ASN A 96 -13.35 -6.50 -6.62
N ARG A 97 -13.89 -7.34 -7.51
CA ARG A 97 -13.16 -8.48 -8.07
C ARG A 97 -11.89 -8.06 -8.80
N THR A 98 -11.95 -7.02 -9.62
CA THR A 98 -10.81 -6.55 -10.42
C THR A 98 -9.66 -6.04 -9.56
N GLU A 99 -9.97 -5.37 -8.45
CA GLU A 99 -9.02 -4.93 -7.43
C GLU A 99 -8.33 -6.13 -6.78
N ILE A 100 -9.10 -7.12 -6.33
CA ILE A 100 -8.56 -8.32 -5.70
C ILE A 100 -7.68 -9.13 -6.66
N GLU A 101 -8.05 -9.27 -7.94
CA GLU A 101 -7.21 -9.96 -8.93
C GLU A 101 -5.89 -9.21 -9.22
N LYS A 102 -5.91 -7.87 -9.21
CA LYS A 102 -4.68 -7.07 -9.31
C LYS A 102 -3.80 -7.24 -8.08
N LEU A 103 -4.39 -7.20 -6.89
CA LEU A 103 -3.67 -7.44 -5.63
C LEU A 103 -3.04 -8.83 -5.61
N LYS A 104 -3.81 -9.88 -5.96
CA LYS A 104 -3.32 -11.26 -6.07
C LYS A 104 -2.12 -11.35 -7.01
N SER A 105 -2.23 -10.76 -8.20
CA SER A 105 -1.15 -10.75 -9.18
C SER A 105 0.10 -10.06 -8.65
N TRP A 106 -0.06 -8.98 -7.88
CA TRP A 106 1.06 -8.30 -7.22
C TRP A 106 1.68 -9.15 -6.10
N ILE A 107 0.86 -9.79 -5.25
CA ILE A 107 1.34 -10.68 -4.18
C ILE A 107 2.16 -11.83 -4.75
N VAL A 108 1.68 -12.51 -5.81
CA VAL A 108 2.41 -13.64 -6.43
C VAL A 108 3.76 -13.20 -7.01
N LYS A 109 3.87 -11.96 -7.49
CA LYS A 109 5.16 -11.40 -7.93
C LYS A 109 6.11 -11.11 -6.77
N LYS A 110 5.58 -10.66 -5.62
CA LYS A 110 6.38 -10.38 -4.42
C LYS A 110 6.78 -11.64 -3.66
N LEU A 111 5.94 -12.67 -3.71
CA LEU A 111 6.13 -13.95 -3.04
C LEU A 111 5.99 -15.07 -4.10
N PRO A 112 7.02 -15.25 -4.96
CA PRO A 112 7.00 -16.32 -5.96
C PRO A 112 6.93 -17.68 -5.27
N VAL A 113 6.15 -18.60 -5.85
CA VAL A 113 6.11 -19.99 -5.37
C VAL A 113 7.50 -20.59 -5.62
N GLU A 114 8.14 -21.10 -4.57
CA GLU A 114 9.40 -21.83 -4.73
C GLU A 114 9.16 -23.01 -5.66
N ALA A 115 9.99 -23.12 -6.71
CA ALA A 115 10.02 -24.34 -7.51
C ALA A 115 10.41 -25.51 -6.59
N PRO A 116 9.79 -26.71 -6.75
CA PRO A 116 10.19 -27.86 -5.96
C PRO A 116 11.70 -28.07 -6.13
N LYS A 117 12.42 -28.10 -5.00
CA LYS A 117 13.86 -28.38 -5.00
C LYS A 117 14.05 -29.73 -5.68
N ALA A 118 14.79 -29.76 -6.79
CA ALA A 118 15.26 -31.00 -7.38
C ALA A 118 16.17 -31.68 -6.34
N ASN A 119 15.73 -32.83 -5.84
CA ASN A 119 16.54 -33.72 -5.01
C ASN A 119 17.60 -34.42 -5.86
#